data_AF-A0A1I6AUU5-F1
#
_entry.id   AF-A0A1I6AUU5-F1
#
_cell.length_a   1.000
_cell.length_b   1.000
_cell.length_c   1.000
_cell.angle_alpha   90.00
_cell.angle_beta   90.00
_cell.angle_gamma   90.00
#
_symmetry.space_group_name_H-M   'P 1'
#
loop_
_entity.id
_entity.type
_entity.pdbx_description
1 polymer ?
#
loop_
_entity_poly.entity_id
_entity_poly.type
_entity_poly.pdbx_seq_one_letter_code
_entity_poly.pdbx_strand_id
1 'polypeptide(L)'
;MKNRIIIFTLIFISITLSTASASEPLINQLDLPNTKVEDTPIVEESLPDPTIHTVVEGDNLYDIAEAYNVPIDLLMEWNGLSDHVIYPKDQLILSKDAELVKHPSTIPPDGPGQEMIVEATAYTAYCYGCIGITAYGIDLRSNPEEKVIAVDPTVIPLGTKVWVEGYGEAIAGDTGGAIKGNRIDVFIPTYDGAIEWGRQEIILKILE
;
A
#
# COMPACT_ATOMS: atom_id res chain seq x y z
N MET A 1 50.67 25.62 10.10
CA MET A 1 49.46 26.42 10.35
C MET A 1 48.58 25.66 11.33
N LYS A 2 47.95 26.37 12.27
CA LYS A 2 47.34 25.87 13.51
C LYS A 2 46.18 24.87 13.30
N ASN A 3 46.20 23.82 14.12
CA ASN A 3 45.13 22.86 14.41
C ASN A 3 43.77 23.51 14.71
N ARG A 4 42.68 22.86 14.31
CA ARG A 4 41.43 22.80 15.11
C ARG A 4 40.73 21.45 14.92
N ILE A 5 40.90 20.59 15.92
CA ILE A 5 40.12 19.36 16.15
C ILE A 5 38.87 19.79 16.91
N ILE A 6 37.69 19.54 16.36
CA ILE A 6 36.40 19.83 16.99
C ILE A 6 36.01 18.60 17.79
N ILE A 7 36.10 18.70 19.12
CA ILE A 7 35.64 17.67 20.06
C ILE A 7 34.15 17.93 20.32
N PHE A 8 33.29 17.03 19.86
CA PHE A 8 31.87 17.02 20.21
C PHE A 8 31.70 16.29 21.56
N THR A 9 31.45 17.05 22.62
CA THR A 9 31.15 16.51 23.94
C THR A 9 29.72 15.96 23.96
N LEU A 10 29.56 14.64 24.04
CA LEU A 10 28.28 13.98 24.32
C LEU A 10 27.90 14.21 25.79
N ILE A 11 26.78 14.90 26.02
CA ILE A 11 26.14 15.04 27.34
C ILE A 11 25.13 13.89 27.48
N PHE A 12 25.44 12.92 28.34
CA PHE A 12 24.46 11.92 28.79
C PHE A 12 23.54 12.57 29.83
N ILE A 13 22.29 12.84 29.44
CA ILE A 13 21.23 13.23 30.38
C ILE A 13 20.59 11.95 30.91
N SER A 14 20.92 11.59 32.15
CA SER A 14 20.26 10.52 32.89
C SER A 14 18.87 10.97 33.33
N ILE A 15 17.82 10.46 32.67
CA ILE A 15 16.44 10.64 33.14
C ILE A 15 16.15 9.56 34.18
N THR A 16 15.96 9.97 35.43
CA THR A 16 15.47 9.12 36.50
C THR A 16 13.96 8.95 36.37
N LEU A 17 13.48 7.72 36.26
CA LEU A 17 12.05 7.40 36.26
C LEU A 17 11.52 7.48 37.70
N SER A 18 10.82 8.57 38.00
CA SER A 18 10.10 8.78 39.26
C SER A 18 8.75 8.07 39.19
N THR A 19 8.52 7.13 40.10
CA THR A 19 7.23 6.44 40.27
C THR A 19 6.23 7.40 40.93
N ALA A 20 5.22 7.85 40.17
CA ALA A 20 4.13 8.64 40.71
C ALA A 20 2.86 7.78 40.84
N SER A 21 2.46 7.64 42.09
CA SER A 21 1.25 7.00 42.60
C SER A 21 -0.03 7.67 42.09
N ALA A 22 -1.06 6.85 41.93
CA ALA A 22 -2.43 7.25 41.66
C ALA A 22 -2.98 8.22 42.72
N SER A 23 -3.68 9.26 42.25
CA SER A 23 -4.71 9.98 43.01
C SER A 23 -5.65 10.65 42.00
N GLU A 24 -6.88 10.15 41.92
CA GLU A 24 -7.98 10.73 41.15
C GLU A 24 -8.38 12.12 41.66
N PRO A 25 -8.87 13.02 40.79
CA PRO A 25 -9.73 14.11 41.22
C PRO A 25 -11.16 13.98 40.68
N LEU A 26 -12.05 13.82 41.65
CA LEU A 26 -13.41 14.33 41.81
C LEU A 26 -14.26 14.66 40.57
N ILE A 27 -15.36 13.91 40.50
CA ILE A 27 -16.57 14.04 39.71
C ILE A 27 -17.11 15.49 39.71
N ASN A 28 -17.33 16.03 38.52
CA ASN A 28 -18.19 17.20 38.31
C ASN A 28 -19.60 16.71 37.99
N GLN A 29 -20.55 17.00 38.87
CA GLN A 29 -21.99 16.86 38.64
C GLN A 29 -22.43 17.73 37.47
N LEU A 30 -22.87 17.09 36.39
CA LEU A 30 -23.86 17.66 35.49
C LEU A 30 -25.09 16.77 35.59
N ASP A 31 -26.09 17.24 36.33
CA ASP A 31 -27.42 16.66 36.38
C ASP A 31 -28.06 16.79 35.00
N LEU A 32 -27.98 15.72 34.20
CA LEU A 32 -28.78 15.57 32.99
C LEU A 32 -30.20 15.13 33.39
N PRO A 33 -31.24 15.73 32.79
CA PRO A 33 -32.62 15.46 33.16
C PRO A 33 -32.96 13.98 32.95
N ASN A 34 -33.55 13.40 33.99
CA ASN A 34 -34.08 12.03 34.07
C ASN A 34 -34.95 11.71 32.84
N THR A 35 -34.32 11.07 31.85
CA THR A 35 -35.01 10.48 30.72
C THR A 35 -35.16 9.01 31.06
N LYS A 36 -36.41 8.62 31.29
CA LYS A 36 -36.83 7.26 31.62
C LYS A 36 -36.26 6.28 30.57
N VAL A 37 -35.19 5.58 30.93
CA VAL A 37 -34.63 4.48 30.13
C VAL A 37 -35.63 3.34 30.25
N GLU A 38 -36.35 3.06 29.17
CA GLU A 38 -37.08 1.81 29.04
C GLU A 38 -36.06 0.69 28.87
N ASP A 39 -36.23 -0.40 29.64
CA ASP A 39 -35.41 -1.61 29.57
C ASP A 39 -35.56 -2.28 28.18
N THR A 40 -34.83 -1.79 27.18
CA THR A 40 -34.53 -2.56 25.97
C THR A 40 -33.33 -3.46 26.23
N PRO A 41 -33.42 -4.77 25.92
CA PRO A 41 -32.30 -5.67 26.11
C PRO A 41 -31.14 -5.22 25.20
N ILE A 42 -30.00 -4.93 25.81
CA ILE A 42 -28.74 -4.71 25.11
C ILE A 42 -28.38 -6.07 24.50
N VAL A 43 -28.64 -6.22 23.21
CA VAL A 43 -28.09 -7.31 22.42
C VAL A 43 -26.62 -6.94 22.23
N GLU A 44 -25.71 -7.58 22.97
CA GLU A 44 -24.29 -7.61 22.59
C GLU A 44 -24.23 -8.26 21.21
N GLU A 45 -24.14 -7.43 20.17
CA GLU A 45 -23.96 -7.87 18.80
C GLU A 45 -22.58 -8.54 18.74
N SER A 46 -22.56 -9.88 18.75
CA SER A 46 -21.31 -10.63 18.63
C SER A 46 -20.71 -10.28 17.28
N LEU A 47 -19.52 -9.68 17.29
CA LEU A 47 -18.75 -9.42 16.07
C LEU A 47 -18.69 -10.70 15.24
N PRO A 48 -18.90 -10.65 13.91
CA PRO A 48 -18.78 -11.84 13.08
C PRO A 48 -17.37 -12.41 13.22
N ASP A 49 -17.28 -13.75 13.25
CA ASP A 49 -15.99 -14.41 13.29
C ASP A 49 -15.13 -13.99 12.08
N PRO A 50 -13.82 -13.76 12.27
CA PRO A 50 -12.93 -13.39 11.17
C PRO A 50 -12.92 -14.49 10.10
N THR A 51 -13.05 -14.10 8.84
CA THR A 51 -12.90 -15.04 7.73
C THR A 51 -11.43 -15.41 7.61
N ILE A 52 -11.09 -16.70 7.61
CA ILE A 52 -9.70 -17.19 7.52
C ILE A 52 -9.54 -18.04 6.26
N HIS A 53 -8.48 -17.80 5.50
CA HIS A 53 -8.03 -18.66 4.42
C HIS A 53 -6.78 -19.45 4.85
N THR A 54 -6.75 -20.75 4.58
CA THR A 54 -5.55 -21.58 4.79
C THR A 54 -4.80 -21.73 3.48
N VAL A 55 -3.59 -21.20 3.42
CA VAL A 55 -2.73 -21.21 2.23
C VAL A 55 -2.42 -22.65 1.83
N VAL A 56 -2.62 -22.98 0.55
CA VAL A 56 -2.26 -24.27 -0.04
C VAL A 56 -1.10 -24.14 -1.02
N GLU A 57 -0.56 -25.28 -1.47
CA GLU A 57 0.50 -25.29 -2.46
C GLU A 57 0.01 -24.69 -3.78
N GLY A 58 0.73 -23.68 -4.28
CA GLY A 58 0.39 -22.94 -5.49
C GLY A 58 -0.30 -21.61 -5.25
N ASP A 59 -0.75 -21.33 -4.02
CA ASP A 59 -1.30 -20.03 -3.68
C ASP A 59 -0.21 -18.94 -3.70
N ASN A 60 -0.64 -17.74 -4.05
CA ASN A 60 0.10 -16.52 -3.78
C ASN A 60 -0.87 -15.47 -3.20
N LEU A 61 -0.29 -14.45 -2.56
CA LEU A 61 -1.06 -13.46 -1.83
C LEU A 61 -2.00 -12.65 -2.73
N TYR A 62 -1.64 -12.43 -4.00
CA TYR A 62 -2.46 -11.70 -4.97
C TYR A 62 -3.68 -12.49 -5.39
N ASP A 63 -3.52 -13.77 -5.76
CA ASP A 63 -4.64 -14.60 -6.20
C ASP A 63 -5.65 -14.79 -5.06
N ILE A 64 -5.17 -14.89 -3.81
CA ILE A 64 -6.04 -14.93 -2.63
C ILE A 64 -6.76 -13.58 -2.46
N ALA A 65 -6.02 -12.46 -2.45
CA ALA A 65 -6.59 -11.12 -2.36
C ALA A 65 -7.69 -10.91 -3.42
N GLU A 66 -7.42 -11.25 -4.68
CA GLU A 66 -8.37 -11.16 -5.80
C GLU A 66 -9.58 -12.08 -5.60
N ALA A 67 -9.36 -13.35 -5.24
CA ALA A 67 -10.44 -14.33 -5.05
C ALA A 67 -11.44 -13.92 -3.96
N TYR A 68 -10.97 -13.23 -2.93
CA TYR A 68 -11.80 -12.74 -1.83
C TYR A 68 -12.18 -11.26 -1.97
N ASN A 69 -11.78 -10.60 -3.05
CA ASN A 69 -11.98 -9.16 -3.28
C ASN A 69 -11.49 -8.31 -2.10
N VAL A 70 -10.34 -8.68 -1.54
CA VAL A 70 -9.64 -7.99 -0.45
C VAL A 70 -8.42 -7.30 -1.07
N PRO A 71 -8.21 -5.98 -0.89
CA PRO A 71 -6.99 -5.34 -1.35
C PRO A 71 -5.77 -5.93 -0.64
N ILE A 72 -4.72 -6.15 -1.40
CA ILE A 72 -3.52 -6.83 -0.91
C ILE A 72 -2.89 -6.12 0.30
N ASP A 73 -2.91 -4.79 0.32
CA ASP A 73 -2.39 -3.98 1.43
C ASP A 73 -3.12 -4.30 2.74
N LEU A 74 -4.45 -4.41 2.70
CA LEU A 74 -5.24 -4.79 3.88
C LEU A 74 -5.00 -6.23 4.28
N LEU A 75 -4.91 -7.12 3.30
CA LEU A 75 -4.61 -8.52 3.57
C LEU A 75 -3.26 -8.64 4.28
N MET A 76 -2.25 -7.88 3.85
CA MET A 76 -0.94 -7.82 4.49
C MET A 76 -1.03 -7.20 5.88
N GLU A 77 -1.68 -6.04 6.03
CA GLU A 77 -1.85 -5.34 7.30
C GLU A 77 -2.54 -6.24 8.34
N TRP A 78 -3.62 -6.90 7.95
CA TRP A 78 -4.39 -7.75 8.85
C TRP A 78 -3.59 -8.95 9.36
N ASN A 79 -2.67 -9.43 8.55
CA ASN A 79 -1.82 -10.58 8.82
C ASN A 79 -0.40 -10.21 9.28
N GLY A 80 -0.09 -8.91 9.42
CA GLY A 80 1.23 -8.44 9.84
C GLY A 80 2.34 -8.84 8.86
N LEU A 81 2.03 -8.98 7.57
CA LEU A 81 3.00 -9.34 6.53
C LEU A 81 3.80 -8.10 6.12
N SER A 82 5.13 -8.21 6.10
CA SER A 82 6.04 -7.15 5.63
C SER A 82 6.46 -7.32 4.17
N ASP A 83 6.18 -8.48 3.59
CA ASP A 83 6.41 -8.80 2.19
C ASP A 83 5.29 -9.72 1.67
N HIS A 84 5.34 -10.04 0.38
CA HIS A 84 4.33 -10.86 -0.29
C HIS A 84 4.55 -12.37 -0.11
N VAL A 85 5.51 -12.80 0.72
CA VAL A 85 5.87 -14.20 0.86
C VAL A 85 4.94 -14.88 1.87
N ILE A 86 4.28 -15.94 1.40
CA ILE A 86 3.43 -16.82 2.20
C ILE A 86 3.85 -18.28 1.97
N TYR A 87 3.54 -19.14 2.95
CA TYR A 87 3.88 -20.56 2.91
C TYR A 87 2.62 -21.43 3.06
N PRO A 88 2.61 -22.65 2.48
CA PRO A 88 1.52 -23.58 2.70
C PRO A 88 1.27 -23.83 4.19
N LYS A 89 -0.01 -23.81 4.57
CA LYS A 89 -0.59 -23.89 5.92
C LYS A 89 -0.59 -22.59 6.73
N ASP A 90 -0.09 -21.49 6.18
CA ASP A 90 -0.32 -20.18 6.78
C ASP A 90 -1.84 -19.90 6.84
N GLN A 91 -2.28 -19.20 7.88
CA GLN A 91 -3.67 -18.80 8.05
C GLN A 91 -3.78 -17.30 7.87
N LEU A 92 -4.42 -16.88 6.78
CA LEU A 92 -4.63 -15.48 6.43
C LEU A 92 -6.01 -15.02 6.88
N ILE A 93 -6.05 -14.00 7.74
CA ILE A 93 -7.23 -13.24 8.12
C ILE A 93 -7.65 -12.38 6.94
N LEU A 94 -8.85 -12.66 6.41
CA LEU A 94 -9.46 -11.99 5.25
C LEU A 94 -10.46 -10.90 5.63
N SER A 95 -10.82 -10.79 6.90
CA SER A 95 -11.67 -9.72 7.42
C SER A 95 -11.52 -9.62 8.93
N LYS A 96 -11.45 -8.40 9.48
CA LYS A 96 -11.51 -8.18 10.94
C LYS A 96 -12.89 -7.74 11.43
N ASP A 97 -13.77 -7.21 10.56
CA ASP A 97 -15.10 -6.69 10.92
C ASP A 97 -16.14 -6.82 9.77
N ALA A 98 -17.44 -6.67 10.09
CA ALA A 98 -18.61 -6.81 9.19
C ALA A 98 -18.75 -5.71 8.12
N GLU A 99 -18.01 -4.62 8.24
CA GLU A 99 -18.01 -3.57 7.23
C GLU A 99 -16.67 -3.59 6.49
N LEU A 100 -16.75 -4.01 5.22
CA LEU A 100 -15.83 -3.57 4.17
C LEU A 100 -15.94 -2.05 4.04
N VAL A 101 -15.53 -1.30 5.07
CA VAL A 101 -15.40 0.15 5.02
C VAL A 101 -14.38 0.40 3.95
N LYS A 102 -14.84 0.91 2.79
CA LYS A 102 -14.06 1.28 1.62
C LYS A 102 -12.68 1.78 2.02
N HIS A 103 -11.70 0.89 1.96
CA HIS A 103 -10.33 1.28 2.20
C HIS A 103 -9.91 2.11 0.99
N PRO A 104 -9.24 3.26 1.19
CA PRO A 104 -8.88 4.16 0.10
C PRO A 104 -8.00 3.49 -0.98
N SER A 105 -7.41 2.32 -0.71
CA SER A 105 -6.67 1.49 -1.68
C SER A 105 -7.54 0.74 -2.72
N THR A 106 -8.87 0.62 -2.56
CA THR A 106 -9.75 -0.09 -3.53
C THR A 106 -10.66 0.80 -4.33
N ILE A 107 -10.72 2.09 -4.01
CA ILE A 107 -11.47 3.02 -4.82
C ILE A 107 -10.52 3.46 -5.93
N PRO A 108 -10.80 3.14 -7.21
CA PRO A 108 -10.07 3.73 -8.32
C PRO A 108 -10.01 5.23 -8.07
N PRO A 109 -8.85 5.87 -8.20
CA PRO A 109 -8.74 7.26 -7.86
C PRO A 109 -9.77 8.09 -8.65
N ASP A 110 -10.68 8.75 -7.93
CA ASP A 110 -11.93 9.32 -8.48
C ASP A 110 -11.68 10.68 -9.14
N GLY A 111 -10.44 10.92 -9.59
CA GLY A 111 -10.05 12.06 -10.39
C GLY A 111 -8.63 12.58 -10.17
N PRO A 112 -8.30 13.68 -10.88
CA PRO A 112 -7.03 14.38 -10.76
C PRO A 112 -6.69 14.77 -9.32
N GLY A 113 -5.41 14.61 -8.97
CA GLY A 113 -4.85 15.05 -7.70
C GLY A 113 -4.85 13.98 -6.61
N GLN A 114 -5.52 12.85 -6.79
CA GLN A 114 -5.51 11.76 -5.82
C GLN A 114 -4.15 11.04 -5.80
N GLU A 115 -3.70 10.73 -4.59
CA GLU A 115 -2.45 10.03 -4.33
C GLU A 115 -2.72 8.64 -3.78
N MET A 116 -1.86 7.69 -4.13
CA MET A 116 -1.88 6.32 -3.65
C MET A 116 -0.45 5.82 -3.46
N ILE A 117 -0.26 4.94 -2.48
CA ILE A 117 0.99 4.22 -2.30
C ILE A 117 0.97 3.02 -3.22
N VAL A 118 2.05 2.80 -3.96
CA VAL A 118 2.20 1.67 -4.89
C VAL A 118 3.51 0.95 -4.67
N GLU A 119 3.49 -0.36 -4.89
CA GLU A 119 4.73 -1.12 -5.10
C GLU A 119 5.18 -0.96 -6.55
N ALA A 120 6.32 -0.31 -6.76
CA ALA A 120 6.88 -0.06 -8.07
C ALA A 120 8.09 -0.97 -8.34
N THR A 121 8.04 -1.71 -9.46
CA THR A 121 9.20 -2.37 -10.07
C THR A 121 9.59 -1.68 -11.37
N ALA A 122 10.57 -2.21 -12.11
CA ALA A 122 10.89 -1.75 -13.45
C ALA A 122 10.94 -2.89 -14.49
N TYR A 123 10.52 -2.58 -15.71
CA TYR A 123 10.65 -3.45 -16.88
C TYR A 123 11.40 -2.76 -18.03
N THR A 124 11.81 -3.56 -19.01
CA THR A 124 12.47 -3.07 -20.22
C THR A 124 11.76 -3.59 -21.47
N ALA A 125 11.83 -2.85 -22.57
CA ALA A 125 11.26 -3.22 -23.87
C ALA A 125 12.15 -4.19 -24.67
N TYR A 126 13.33 -4.54 -24.13
CA TYR A 126 14.40 -5.25 -24.83
C TYR A 126 14.60 -6.69 -24.32
N CYS A 127 13.64 -7.22 -23.58
CA CYS A 127 13.60 -8.63 -23.20
C CYS A 127 13.45 -9.57 -24.42
N TYR A 128 13.95 -10.79 -24.29
CA TYR A 128 13.87 -11.81 -25.33
C TYR A 128 12.40 -12.10 -25.69
N GLY A 129 12.03 -11.94 -26.97
CA GLY A 129 10.67 -12.15 -27.46
C GLY A 129 9.73 -10.94 -27.31
N CYS A 130 10.16 -9.89 -26.61
CA CYS A 130 9.37 -8.66 -26.49
C CYS A 130 9.36 -7.93 -27.83
N ILE A 131 8.22 -7.38 -28.24
CA ILE A 131 8.11 -6.55 -29.46
C ILE A 131 8.31 -5.06 -29.19
N GLY A 132 8.27 -4.64 -27.91
CA GLY A 132 8.45 -3.26 -27.48
C GLY A 132 7.23 -2.37 -27.63
N ILE A 133 6.07 -2.97 -27.94
CA ILE A 133 4.78 -2.28 -28.04
C ILE A 133 3.98 -2.56 -26.77
N THR A 134 3.52 -1.50 -26.10
CA THR A 134 2.73 -1.60 -24.87
C THR A 134 1.27 -1.95 -25.16
N ALA A 135 0.51 -2.33 -24.13
CA ALA A 135 -0.94 -2.58 -24.24
C ALA A 135 -1.72 -1.37 -24.80
N TYR A 136 -1.29 -0.15 -24.51
CA TYR A 136 -1.86 1.10 -25.04
C TYR A 136 -1.37 1.46 -26.45
N GLY A 137 -0.46 0.66 -27.02
CA GLY A 137 0.02 0.83 -28.39
C GLY A 137 1.23 1.76 -28.55
N ILE A 138 1.93 2.07 -27.45
CA ILE A 138 3.13 2.91 -27.49
C ILE A 138 4.34 2.06 -27.92
N ASP A 139 5.11 2.52 -28.90
CA ASP A 139 6.37 1.88 -29.30
C ASP A 139 7.54 2.44 -28.48
N LEU A 140 7.96 1.70 -27.45
CA LEU A 140 9.03 2.09 -26.53
C LEU A 140 10.44 1.97 -27.15
N ARG A 141 10.59 1.26 -28.27
CA ARG A 141 11.87 1.17 -28.98
C ARG A 141 12.10 2.39 -29.85
N SER A 142 11.02 2.88 -30.45
CA SER A 142 11.03 4.14 -31.20
C SER A 142 11.00 5.37 -30.27
N ASN A 143 10.51 5.23 -29.04
CA ASN A 143 10.40 6.30 -28.06
C ASN A 143 11.01 5.89 -26.70
N PRO A 144 12.34 5.68 -26.63
CA PRO A 144 12.98 5.17 -25.41
C PRO A 144 12.94 6.16 -24.23
N GLU A 145 12.71 7.45 -24.48
CA GLU A 145 12.59 8.45 -23.41
C GLU A 145 11.14 8.61 -22.90
N GLU A 146 10.17 7.92 -23.51
CA GLU A 146 8.77 7.98 -23.09
C GLU A 146 8.62 7.35 -21.70
N LYS A 147 7.89 8.02 -20.81
CA LYS A 147 7.62 7.52 -19.46
C LYS A 147 6.31 6.75 -19.46
N VAL A 148 6.40 5.44 -19.47
CA VAL A 148 5.22 4.54 -19.44
C VAL A 148 5.29 3.64 -18.23
N ILE A 149 4.16 3.48 -17.55
CA ILE A 149 4.00 2.50 -16.49
C ILE A 149 3.03 1.39 -16.94
N ALA A 150 3.33 0.16 -16.53
CA ALA A 150 2.37 -0.93 -16.53
C ALA A 150 1.53 -0.84 -15.25
N VAL A 151 0.22 -1.09 -15.37
CA VAL A 151 -0.75 -0.98 -14.27
C VAL A 151 -1.77 -2.12 -14.29
N ASP A 152 -2.55 -2.23 -13.23
CA ASP A 152 -3.84 -2.91 -13.25
C ASP A 152 -4.94 -1.96 -13.78
N PRO A 153 -5.54 -2.22 -14.96
CA PRO A 153 -6.55 -1.35 -15.54
C PRO A 153 -7.85 -1.21 -14.73
N THR A 154 -8.09 -2.12 -13.78
CA THR A 154 -9.24 -2.04 -12.87
C THR A 154 -9.03 -1.02 -11.74
N VAL A 155 -7.78 -0.66 -11.47
CA VAL A 155 -7.38 0.36 -10.48
C VAL A 155 -7.00 1.66 -11.17
N ILE A 156 -6.11 1.62 -12.16
CA ILE A 156 -5.67 2.78 -12.94
C ILE A 156 -5.99 2.51 -14.41
N PRO A 157 -7.01 3.15 -15.00
CA PRO A 157 -7.35 2.96 -16.41
C PRO A 157 -6.17 3.23 -17.35
N LEU A 158 -6.10 2.48 -18.46
CA LEU A 158 -5.09 2.76 -19.49
C LEU A 158 -5.32 4.14 -20.13
N GLY A 159 -4.23 4.86 -20.37
CA GLY A 159 -4.22 6.22 -20.89
C GLY A 159 -4.20 7.30 -19.81
N THR A 160 -4.47 6.96 -18.55
CA THR A 160 -4.37 7.89 -17.42
C THR A 160 -2.97 8.47 -17.31
N LYS A 161 -2.85 9.79 -17.14
CA LYS A 161 -1.55 10.40 -16.82
C LYS A 161 -1.38 10.44 -15.32
N VAL A 162 -0.15 10.16 -14.90
CA VAL A 162 0.23 10.09 -13.50
C VAL A 162 1.54 10.81 -13.26
N TRP A 163 1.79 11.17 -12.01
CA TRP A 163 3.13 11.50 -11.52
C TRP A 163 3.57 10.39 -10.56
N VAL A 164 4.78 9.87 -10.76
CA VAL A 164 5.35 8.80 -9.97
C VAL A 164 6.59 9.33 -9.24
N GLU A 165 6.62 9.22 -7.92
CA GLU A 165 7.75 9.67 -7.12
C GLU A 165 9.06 9.04 -7.59
N GLY A 166 10.12 9.85 -7.73
CA GLY A 166 11.42 9.41 -8.23
C GLY A 166 11.48 9.13 -9.74
N TYR A 167 10.35 8.99 -10.44
CA TYR A 167 10.30 8.73 -11.88
C TYR A 167 9.82 9.95 -12.69
N GLY A 168 8.79 10.67 -12.24
CA GLY A 168 8.21 11.83 -12.91
C GLY A 168 6.85 11.56 -13.55
N GLU A 169 6.42 12.45 -14.46
CA GLU A 169 5.17 12.30 -15.19
C GLU A 169 5.23 11.11 -16.16
N ALA A 170 4.17 10.31 -16.21
CA ALA A 170 4.10 9.10 -17.01
C ALA A 170 2.67 8.82 -17.49
N ILE A 171 2.55 7.92 -18.47
CA ILE A 171 1.28 7.40 -18.96
C ILE A 171 1.10 5.97 -18.44
N ALA A 172 -0.09 5.66 -17.91
CA ALA A 172 -0.54 4.29 -17.67
C ALA A 172 -0.78 3.61 -19.03
N GLY A 173 0.30 3.13 -19.64
CA GLY A 173 0.32 2.74 -21.05
C GLY A 173 0.54 1.25 -21.28
N ASP A 174 0.77 0.46 -20.24
CA ASP A 174 1.01 -0.97 -20.38
C ASP A 174 0.28 -1.81 -19.32
N THR A 175 0.32 -3.12 -19.48
CA THR A 175 -0.21 -4.09 -18.51
C THR A 175 0.77 -5.25 -18.36
N GLY A 176 0.71 -5.95 -17.23
CA GLY A 176 1.46 -7.18 -17.03
C GLY A 176 0.66 -8.18 -16.21
N GLY A 177 0.85 -9.47 -16.45
CA GLY A 177 0.12 -10.52 -15.72
C GLY A 177 0.32 -10.44 -14.21
N ALA A 178 1.51 -10.03 -13.76
CA ALA A 178 1.85 -9.86 -12.35
C ALA A 178 1.63 -8.44 -11.81
N ILE A 179 1.11 -7.52 -12.64
CA ILE A 179 0.85 -6.12 -12.26
C ILE A 179 -0.63 -6.01 -11.93
N LYS A 180 -0.94 -6.13 -10.63
CA LYS A 180 -2.29 -6.28 -10.07
C LYS A 180 -2.46 -5.38 -8.86
N GLY A 181 -3.66 -4.82 -8.68
CA GLY A 181 -3.95 -3.90 -7.58
C GLY A 181 -3.06 -2.65 -7.61
N ASN A 182 -2.51 -2.27 -6.45
CA ASN A 182 -1.63 -1.11 -6.27
C ASN A 182 -0.16 -1.39 -6.66
N ARG A 183 0.06 -2.29 -7.61
CA ARG A 183 1.39 -2.56 -8.16
C ARG A 183 1.55 -1.91 -9.52
N ILE A 184 2.71 -1.32 -9.76
CA ILE A 184 3.08 -0.75 -11.05
C ILE A 184 4.45 -1.27 -11.51
N ASP A 185 4.71 -1.18 -12.80
CA ASP A 185 6.02 -1.43 -13.38
C ASP A 185 6.45 -0.24 -14.23
N VAL A 186 7.54 0.45 -13.88
CA VAL A 186 8.00 1.61 -14.66
C VAL A 186 8.87 1.15 -15.82
N PHE A 187 8.68 1.74 -17.00
CA PHE A 187 9.55 1.48 -18.13
C PHE A 187 10.91 2.12 -17.90
N ILE A 188 11.97 1.32 -18.00
CA ILE A 188 13.35 1.79 -18.04
C ILE A 188 14.03 1.23 -19.30
N PRO A 189 14.69 2.07 -20.12
CA PRO A 189 15.22 1.63 -21.42
C PRO A 189 16.34 0.60 -21.32
N THR A 190 17.09 0.62 -20.23
CA THR A 190 18.27 -0.22 -20.03
C THR A 190 18.05 -1.22 -18.90
N TYR A 191 18.59 -2.42 -19.07
CA TYR A 191 18.60 -3.45 -18.02
C TYR A 191 19.26 -2.95 -16.73
N ASP A 192 20.44 -2.33 -16.82
CA ASP A 192 21.16 -1.84 -15.64
C ASP A 192 20.35 -0.80 -14.88
N GLY A 193 19.72 0.15 -15.58
CA GLY A 193 18.81 1.11 -14.96
C GLY A 193 17.59 0.47 -14.28
N ALA A 194 17.04 -0.63 -14.83
CA ALA A 194 15.95 -1.36 -14.19
C ALA A 194 16.41 -2.07 -12.90
N ILE A 195 17.64 -2.60 -12.90
CA ILE A 195 18.24 -3.19 -11.70
C ILE A 195 18.54 -2.12 -10.64
N GLU A 196 19.04 -0.94 -11.06
CA GLU A 196 19.30 0.19 -10.16
C GLU A 196 18.01 0.76 -9.55
N TRP A 197 16.91 0.79 -10.31
CA TRP A 197 15.59 1.18 -9.80
C TRP A 197 15.09 0.26 -8.69
N GLY A 198 15.25 -1.06 -8.88
CA GLY A 198 14.85 -2.05 -7.89
C GLY A 198 13.34 -2.10 -7.63
N ARG A 199 12.96 -2.67 -6.48
CA ARG A 199 11.58 -2.69 -6.00
C ARG A 199 11.47 -1.70 -4.85
N GLN A 200 10.46 -0.84 -4.89
CA GLN A 200 10.27 0.19 -3.87
C GLN A 200 8.79 0.52 -3.70
N GLU A 201 8.43 0.93 -2.48
CA GLU A 201 7.13 1.49 -2.16
C GLU A 201 7.20 3.01 -2.33
N ILE A 202 6.35 3.58 -3.18
CA ILE A 202 6.42 4.99 -3.58
C ILE A 202 5.03 5.60 -3.75
N ILE A 203 4.97 6.93 -3.73
CA ILE A 203 3.73 7.67 -4.00
C ILE A 203 3.50 7.82 -5.51
N LEU A 204 2.30 7.49 -5.95
CA LEU A 204 1.77 7.78 -7.27
C LEU A 204 0.60 8.76 -7.15
N LYS A 205 0.53 9.73 -8.06
CA LYS A 205 -0.53 10.73 -8.15
C LYS A 205 -1.23 10.69 -9.49
N ILE A 206 -2.56 10.69 -9.51
CA ILE A 206 -3.34 10.83 -10.74
C ILE A 206 -3.34 12.28 -11.22
N LEU A 207 -3.19 12.49 -12.52
CA LEU A 207 -3.20 13.81 -13.15
C LEU A 207 -4.42 14.02 -14.05
N GLU A 208 -4.76 13.04 -14.91
CA GLU A 208 -5.93 13.05 -15.81
C GLU A 208 -6.37 11.65 -16.23
#